data_AF-A0A2T4C955-F1
#
_entry.id   AF-A0A2T4C955-F1
#
_cell.length_a   1.000
_cell.length_b   1.000
_cell.length_c   1.000
_cell.angle_alpha   90.00
_cell.angle_beta   90.00
_cell.angle_gamma   90.00
#
_symmetry.space_group_name_H-M   'P 1'
#
loop_
_entity.id
_entity.type
_entity.pdbx_description
1 polymer ?
#
loop_
_entity_poly.entity_id
_entity_poly.type
_entity_poly.pdbx_seq_one_letter_code
_entity_poly.pdbx_strand_id
1 'polypeptide(L)'
;MSVMLAWVKDLVVVKNELEEGFPPSVLMTRDKPPKSWESWILLECTRRTIMIGFAIMCLVYVLKSEEAPADFWEDGHSFTASRHLWEATSSVEFFRAWREKPQYCITDMSFKEFWMYARPDDMDEFTKLMLTTQVGVDAIEHFLTGETTIPVQ
;
A
#
# COMPACT_ATOMS: atom_id res chain seq x y z
N MET A 1 14.12 0.58 -19.36
CA MET A 1 14.23 0.86 -17.92
C MET A 1 14.30 2.36 -17.64
N SER A 2 15.17 3.13 -18.32
CA SER A 2 15.36 4.57 -18.06
C SER A 2 14.07 5.41 -18.11
N VAL A 3 13.20 5.19 -19.10
CA VAL A 3 11.93 5.92 -19.21
C VAL A 3 11.02 5.62 -18.02
N MET A 4 10.85 4.34 -17.67
CA MET A 4 10.02 3.95 -16.53
C MET A 4 10.55 4.52 -15.21
N LEU A 5 11.88 4.49 -15.02
CA LEU A 5 12.50 5.08 -13.84
C LEU A 5 12.25 6.59 -13.75
N ALA A 6 12.38 7.31 -14.87
CA ALA A 6 12.07 8.75 -14.91
C ALA A 6 10.61 9.01 -14.55
N TRP A 7 9.67 8.25 -15.13
CA TRP A 7 8.25 8.37 -14.83
C TRP A 7 7.91 8.09 -13.36
N VAL A 8 8.50 7.05 -12.77
CA VAL A 8 8.27 6.73 -11.35
C VAL A 8 8.87 7.81 -10.46
N LYS A 9 10.04 8.36 -10.80
CA LYS A 9 10.64 9.49 -10.06
C LYS A 9 9.79 10.75 -10.15
N ASP A 10 9.21 11.05 -11.32
CA ASP A 10 8.25 12.16 -11.47
C ASP A 10 6.99 11.94 -10.62
N LEU A 11 6.47 10.71 -10.57
CA LEU A 11 5.34 10.37 -9.70
C LEU A 11 5.68 10.52 -8.21
N VAL A 12 6.90 10.20 -7.78
CA VAL A 12 7.35 10.45 -6.40
C VAL A 12 7.29 11.94 -6.06
N VAL A 13 7.69 12.83 -6.98
CA VAL A 13 7.54 14.27 -6.79
C VAL A 13 6.07 14.66 -6.61
N VAL A 14 5.19 14.17 -7.49
CA VAL A 14 3.74 14.42 -7.39
C VAL A 14 3.17 13.89 -6.07
N LYS A 15 3.57 12.69 -5.63
CA LYS A 15 3.18 12.12 -4.34
C LYS A 15 3.56 13.07 -3.19
N ASN A 16 4.80 13.53 -3.17
CA ASN A 16 5.32 14.40 -2.12
C ASN A 16 4.56 15.74 -2.06
N GLU A 17 4.18 16.30 -3.21
CA GLU A 17 3.34 17.50 -3.30
C GLU A 17 1.93 17.26 -2.73
N LEU A 18 1.31 16.13 -3.09
CA LEU A 18 -0.02 15.74 -2.60
C LEU A 18 -0.03 15.43 -1.09
N GLU A 19 1.09 14.97 -0.54
CA GLU A 19 1.26 14.71 0.90
C GLU A 19 1.47 15.99 1.72
N GLU A 20 1.65 17.15 1.06
CA GLU A 20 1.90 18.45 1.71
C GLU A 20 3.07 18.39 2.73
N GLY A 21 4.03 17.49 2.51
CA GLY A 21 5.19 17.28 3.40
C GLY A 21 4.89 16.58 4.72
N PHE A 22 3.67 16.07 4.94
CA PHE A 22 3.38 15.26 6.11
C PHE A 22 3.82 13.81 5.91
N PRO A 23 4.38 13.15 6.94
CA PRO A 23 4.68 11.73 6.84
C PRO A 23 3.38 10.93 6.65
N PRO A 24 3.42 9.80 5.92
CA PRO A 24 2.22 9.00 5.67
C PRO A 24 1.49 8.55 6.93
N SER A 25 2.23 8.26 8.00
CA SER A 25 1.68 7.90 9.30
C SER A 25 0.76 8.98 9.90
N VAL A 26 1.00 10.26 9.60
CA VAL A 26 0.16 11.37 10.05
C VAL A 26 -1.06 11.56 9.13
N LEU A 27 -0.89 11.36 7.82
CA LEU A 27 -1.95 11.49 6.82
C LEU A 27 -2.98 10.35 6.87
N MET A 28 -2.60 9.21 7.43
CA MET A 28 -3.44 8.02 7.52
C MET A 28 -3.94 7.74 8.94
N THR A 29 -3.94 8.75 9.81
CA THR A 29 -4.56 8.62 11.14
C THR A 29 -6.08 8.70 11.04
N ARG A 30 -6.78 7.81 11.75
CA ARG A 30 -8.26 7.82 11.84
C ARG A 30 -8.81 9.19 12.21
N ASP A 31 -8.13 9.89 13.11
CA ASP A 31 -8.59 11.14 13.69
C ASP A 31 -8.42 12.33 12.72
N LYS A 32 -7.74 12.15 11.59
CA LYS A 32 -7.54 13.17 10.56
C LYS A 32 -8.00 12.66 9.19
N PRO A 33 -9.31 12.73 8.88
CA PRO A 33 -9.79 12.37 7.56
C PRO A 33 -9.19 13.27 6.47
N PRO A 34 -9.06 12.76 5.22
CA PRO A 34 -8.57 13.54 4.10
C PRO A 34 -9.55 14.67 3.76
N LYS A 35 -9.04 15.71 3.08
CA LYS A 35 -9.82 16.90 2.68
C LYS A 35 -11.03 16.54 1.82
N SER A 36 -10.85 15.61 0.88
CA SER A 36 -11.94 15.01 0.10
C SER A 36 -11.62 13.56 -0.26
N TRP A 37 -12.66 12.79 -0.59
CA TRP A 37 -12.51 11.42 -1.07
C TRP A 37 -11.69 11.35 -2.37
N GLU A 38 -11.91 12.27 -3.30
CA GLU A 38 -11.21 12.35 -4.58
C GLU A 38 -9.71 12.64 -4.38
N SER A 39 -9.37 13.54 -3.45
CA SER A 39 -7.97 13.83 -3.11
C SER A 39 -7.27 12.61 -2.52
N TRP A 40 -7.97 11.84 -1.69
CA TRP A 40 -7.46 10.59 -1.14
C TRP A 40 -7.27 9.53 -2.21
N ILE A 41 -8.25 9.35 -3.11
CA ILE A 41 -8.16 8.41 -4.24
C ILE A 41 -6.97 8.75 -5.13
N LEU A 42 -6.78 10.03 -5.49
CA LEU A 42 -5.66 10.45 -6.31
C LEU A 42 -4.32 10.11 -5.65
N LEU A 43 -4.16 10.45 -4.37
CA LEU A 43 -2.94 10.18 -3.62
C LEU A 43 -2.68 8.68 -3.46
N GLU A 44 -3.72 7.90 -3.14
CA GLU A 44 -3.62 6.44 -2.98
C GLU A 44 -3.29 5.75 -4.32
N CYS A 45 -3.90 6.18 -5.42
CA CYS A 45 -3.54 5.73 -6.77
C CYS A 45 -2.07 6.01 -7.09
N THR A 46 -1.59 7.21 -6.77
CA THR A 46 -0.18 7.60 -6.97
C THR A 46 0.74 6.69 -6.16
N ARG A 47 0.47 6.50 -4.86
CA ARG A 47 1.24 5.60 -3.98
C ARG A 47 1.31 4.16 -4.52
N ARG A 48 0.15 3.58 -4.85
CA ARG A 48 0.07 2.20 -5.39
C ARG A 48 0.79 2.06 -6.74
N THR A 49 0.73 3.09 -7.59
CA THR A 49 1.43 3.10 -8.88
C THR A 49 2.94 3.17 -8.72
N ILE A 50 3.45 4.02 -7.82
CA ILE A 50 4.88 4.11 -7.50
C ILE A 50 5.40 2.76 -7.01
N MET A 51 4.68 2.13 -6.08
CA MET A 51 5.05 0.82 -5.56
C MET A 51 5.16 -0.25 -6.64
N ILE A 52 4.17 -0.34 -7.53
CA ILE A 52 4.19 -1.30 -8.65
C ILE A 52 5.31 -0.95 -9.64
N GLY A 53 5.54 0.35 -9.88
CA GLY A 53 6.64 0.82 -10.69
C GLY A 53 7.99 0.30 -10.19
N PHE A 54 8.30 0.51 -8.91
CA PHE A 54 9.53 0.00 -8.30
C PHE A 54 9.57 -1.51 -8.25
N ALA A 55 8.47 -2.19 -7.89
CA ALA A 55 8.41 -3.65 -7.85
C ALA A 55 8.72 -4.28 -9.22
N ILE A 56 8.12 -3.77 -10.31
CA ILE A 56 8.41 -4.24 -11.68
C ILE A 56 9.88 -4.01 -12.02
N MET A 57 10.44 -2.83 -11.69
CA MET A 57 11.86 -2.58 -11.97
C MET A 57 12.76 -3.54 -11.20
N CYS A 58 12.51 -3.77 -9.91
CA CYS A 58 13.23 -4.77 -9.10
C CYS A 58 13.15 -6.16 -9.74
N LEU A 59 11.97 -6.59 -10.19
CA LEU A 59 11.81 -7.87 -10.90
C LEU A 59 12.65 -7.92 -12.18
N VAL A 60 12.71 -6.84 -12.96
CA VAL A 60 13.56 -6.79 -14.16
C VAL A 60 15.05 -6.88 -13.81
N TYR A 61 15.50 -6.23 -12.74
CA TYR A 61 16.88 -6.38 -12.24
C TYR A 61 17.19 -7.83 -11.85
N VAL A 62 16.30 -8.47 -11.09
CA VAL A 62 16.42 -9.89 -10.72
C VAL A 62 16.49 -10.79 -11.95
N LEU A 63 15.61 -10.58 -12.94
CA LEU A 63 15.60 -11.35 -14.19
C LEU A 63 16.89 -11.19 -15.02
N LYS A 64 17.61 -10.08 -14.83
CA LYS A 64 18.92 -9.83 -15.44
C LYS A 64 20.10 -10.30 -14.59
N SER A 65 19.84 -10.86 -13.40
CA SER A 65 20.88 -11.17 -12.40
C SER A 65 21.70 -9.94 -12.00
N GLU A 66 21.04 -8.78 -11.93
CA GLU A 66 21.60 -7.50 -11.49
C GLU A 66 20.98 -7.10 -10.14
N GLU A 67 21.69 -6.29 -9.36
CA GLU A 67 21.16 -5.69 -8.13
C GLU A 67 20.33 -4.44 -8.47
N ALA A 68 19.15 -4.33 -7.87
CA ALA A 68 18.34 -3.12 -7.99
C ALA A 68 18.98 -1.98 -7.16
N PRO A 69 18.90 -0.73 -7.65
CA PRO A 69 19.32 0.43 -6.88
C PRO A 69 18.65 0.52 -5.50
N ALA A 70 19.43 0.82 -4.46
CA ALA A 70 18.93 0.94 -3.08
C ALA A 70 17.90 2.09 -2.92
N ASP A 71 18.06 3.16 -3.71
CA ASP A 71 17.20 4.36 -3.68
C ASP A 71 15.73 4.07 -4.05
N PHE A 72 15.42 2.89 -4.62
CA PHE A 72 14.04 2.54 -4.96
C PHE A 72 13.11 2.47 -3.75
N TRP A 73 13.66 2.23 -2.56
CA TRP A 73 12.88 2.00 -1.33
C TRP A 73 13.18 3.00 -0.19
N GLU A 74 13.97 4.05 -0.44
CA GLU A 74 14.40 5.00 0.60
C GLU A 74 13.32 6.06 0.97
N ASP A 75 12.32 6.27 0.11
CA ASP A 75 11.36 7.40 0.22
C ASP A 75 10.15 7.17 1.15
N GLY A 76 10.23 6.21 2.08
CA GLY A 76 9.15 5.97 3.04
C GLY A 76 7.84 5.56 2.37
N HIS A 77 7.90 4.63 1.42
CA HIS A 77 6.74 4.23 0.63
C HIS A 77 5.64 3.67 1.52
N SER A 78 4.41 4.09 1.24
CA SER A 78 3.25 3.72 2.04
C SER A 78 2.00 3.62 1.19
N PHE A 79 1.03 2.86 1.67
CA PHE A 79 -0.30 2.77 1.07
C PHE A 79 -1.33 2.33 2.11
N THR A 80 -2.61 2.55 1.81
CA THR A 80 -3.72 2.14 2.66
C THR A 80 -4.12 0.70 2.32
N ALA A 81 -3.92 -0.23 3.25
CA ALA A 81 -4.36 -1.62 3.16
C ALA A 81 -5.76 -1.80 3.78
N SER A 82 -6.74 -1.05 3.32
CA SER A 82 -8.10 -1.10 3.89
C SER A 82 -9.13 -1.14 2.77
N ARG A 83 -9.59 -2.34 2.45
CA ARG A 83 -10.52 -2.63 1.35
C ARG A 83 -11.74 -1.72 1.37
N HIS A 84 -12.33 -1.53 2.54
CA HIS A 84 -13.53 -0.71 2.70
C HIS A 84 -13.33 0.79 2.42
N LEU A 85 -12.10 1.30 2.46
CA LEU A 85 -11.78 2.66 2.01
C LEU A 85 -11.53 2.69 0.51
N TRP A 86 -10.76 1.72 0.00
CA TRP A 86 -10.42 1.63 -1.42
C TRP A 86 -11.64 1.36 -2.31
N GLU A 87 -12.53 0.46 -1.89
CA GLU A 87 -13.72 0.06 -2.67
C GLU A 87 -14.95 0.93 -2.40
N ALA A 88 -14.84 1.96 -1.57
CA ALA A 88 -15.96 2.89 -1.37
C ALA A 88 -16.37 3.50 -2.72
N THR A 89 -17.66 3.50 -3.04
CA THR A 89 -18.16 3.96 -4.35
C THR A 89 -18.65 5.40 -4.34
N SER A 90 -18.66 6.02 -3.17
CA SER A 90 -19.04 7.41 -2.98
C SER A 90 -18.29 8.03 -1.79
N SER A 91 -18.21 9.36 -1.79
CA SER A 91 -17.65 10.15 -0.69
C SER A 91 -18.38 9.86 0.64
N VAL A 92 -19.70 9.66 0.61
CA VAL A 92 -20.49 9.32 1.80
C VAL A 92 -20.09 7.97 2.38
N GLU A 93 -19.96 6.94 1.53
CA GLU A 93 -19.51 5.61 1.96
C GLU A 93 -18.07 5.65 2.50
N PHE A 94 -17.19 6.37 1.82
CA PHE A 94 -15.80 6.54 2.23
C PHE A 94 -15.69 7.17 3.62
N PHE A 95 -16.31 8.34 3.84
CA PHE A 95 -16.23 9.02 5.14
C PHE A 95 -16.98 8.26 6.25
N ARG A 96 -18.01 7.48 5.92
CA ARG A 96 -18.63 6.55 6.88
C ARG A 96 -17.63 5.47 7.28
N ALA A 97 -17.03 4.79 6.31
CA ALA A 97 -16.04 3.76 6.55
C ALA A 97 -14.81 4.29 7.32
N TRP A 98 -14.36 5.51 7.01
CA TRP A 98 -13.28 6.19 7.72
C TRP A 98 -13.56 6.37 9.23
N ARG A 99 -14.82 6.59 9.61
CA ARG A 99 -15.18 6.75 11.03
C ARG A 99 -15.40 5.41 11.74
N GLU A 100 -15.94 4.44 11.03
CA GLU A 100 -16.53 3.24 11.64
C GLU A 100 -15.64 2.00 11.55
N LYS A 101 -14.70 1.95 10.60
CA LYS A 101 -13.89 0.76 10.31
C LYS A 101 -12.41 0.98 10.64
N PRO A 102 -11.66 -0.10 10.96
CA PRO A 102 -10.22 0.00 11.23
C PRO A 102 -9.46 0.45 9.98
N GLN A 103 -8.46 1.32 10.11
CA GLN A 103 -7.53 1.61 9.02
C GLN A 103 -6.21 0.90 9.23
N TYR A 104 -5.62 0.44 8.13
CA TYR A 104 -4.28 -0.14 8.09
C TYR A 104 -3.43 0.65 7.10
N CYS A 105 -2.42 1.33 7.60
CA CYS A 105 -1.40 1.99 6.79
C CYS A 105 -0.16 1.10 6.76
N ILE A 106 0.23 0.68 5.56
CA ILE A 106 1.49 -0.02 5.37
C ILE A 106 2.54 1.04 5.09
N THR A 107 3.63 1.03 5.85
CA THR A 107 4.79 1.89 5.64
C THR A 107 6.02 0.99 5.61
N ASP A 108 6.95 1.27 4.68
CA ASP A 108 8.19 0.51 4.49
C ASP A 108 7.95 -1.00 4.35
N MET A 109 6.86 -1.34 3.66
CA MET A 109 6.46 -2.74 3.42
C MET A 109 6.27 -3.57 4.70
N SER A 110 6.01 -2.92 5.84
CA SER A 110 5.72 -3.58 7.12
C SER A 110 4.23 -3.90 7.28
N PHE A 111 3.89 -5.18 7.26
CA PHE A 111 2.51 -5.68 7.41
C PHE A 111 2.18 -6.16 8.82
N LYS A 112 3.01 -5.85 9.82
CA LYS A 112 2.88 -6.40 11.18
C LYS A 112 1.50 -6.15 11.81
N GLU A 113 0.99 -4.91 11.73
CA GLU A 113 -0.32 -4.57 12.28
C GLU A 113 -1.46 -5.20 11.48
N PHE A 114 -1.32 -5.25 10.15
CA PHE A 114 -2.29 -5.88 9.28
C PHE A 114 -2.42 -7.37 9.64
N TRP A 115 -1.30 -8.09 9.76
CA TRP A 115 -1.29 -9.50 10.16
C TRP A 115 -1.96 -9.78 11.51
N MET A 116 -1.74 -8.88 12.47
CA MET A 116 -2.18 -9.11 13.84
C MET A 116 -3.68 -8.81 14.03
N TYR A 117 -4.23 -7.89 13.24
CA TYR A 117 -5.55 -7.32 13.53
C TYR A 117 -6.52 -7.31 12.35
N ALA A 118 -6.06 -7.45 11.10
CA ALA A 118 -6.93 -7.43 9.93
C ALA A 118 -7.69 -8.74 9.78
N ARG A 119 -8.90 -8.63 9.22
CA ARG A 119 -9.70 -9.78 8.79
C ARG A 119 -9.52 -9.99 7.29
N PRO A 120 -9.88 -11.19 6.77
CA PRO A 120 -9.88 -11.44 5.33
C PRO A 120 -10.65 -10.38 4.54
N ASP A 121 -11.79 -9.92 5.06
CA ASP A 121 -12.64 -8.90 4.45
C ASP A 121 -12.01 -7.49 4.40
N ASP A 122 -10.96 -7.23 5.18
CA ASP A 122 -10.24 -5.95 5.17
C ASP A 122 -9.20 -5.88 4.04
N MET A 123 -8.86 -7.02 3.42
CA MET A 123 -7.82 -7.14 2.39
C MET A 123 -8.39 -6.86 0.99
N ASP A 124 -7.78 -5.90 0.29
CA ASP A 124 -8.01 -5.71 -1.15
C ASP A 124 -6.96 -6.44 -2.00
N GLU A 125 -7.18 -6.51 -3.32
CA GLU A 125 -6.30 -7.22 -4.24
C GLU A 125 -4.88 -6.64 -4.30
N PHE A 126 -4.72 -5.33 -4.09
CA PHE A 126 -3.40 -4.70 -4.06
C PHE A 126 -2.61 -5.14 -2.83
N THR A 127 -3.25 -5.09 -1.66
CA THR A 127 -2.70 -5.56 -0.39
C THR A 127 -2.33 -7.03 -0.49
N LYS A 128 -3.23 -7.86 -1.04
CA LYS A 128 -2.99 -9.28 -1.28
C LYS A 128 -1.77 -9.51 -2.17
N LEU A 129 -1.65 -8.79 -3.29
CA LEU A 129 -0.50 -8.89 -4.18
C LEU A 129 0.80 -8.58 -3.44
N MET A 130 0.88 -7.43 -2.77
CA MET A 130 2.08 -7.00 -2.06
C MET A 130 2.45 -7.96 -0.92
N LEU A 131 1.46 -8.46 -0.17
CA LEU A 131 1.69 -9.38 0.93
C LEU A 131 2.13 -10.77 0.44
N THR A 132 1.53 -11.27 -0.64
CA THR A 132 1.89 -12.55 -1.26
C THR A 132 3.37 -12.58 -1.66
N THR A 133 3.92 -11.45 -2.14
CA THR A 133 5.36 -11.38 -2.49
C THR A 133 6.29 -11.52 -1.28
N GLN A 134 5.81 -11.31 -0.06
CA GLN A 134 6.62 -11.44 1.16
C GLN A 134 6.47 -12.80 1.83
N VAL A 135 5.24 -13.32 1.92
CA VAL A 135 4.93 -14.52 2.73
C VAL A 135 4.63 -15.77 1.90
N GLY A 136 4.48 -15.63 0.58
CA GLY A 136 4.06 -16.70 -0.31
C GLY A 136 2.54 -16.92 -0.36
N VAL A 137 2.11 -17.77 -1.30
CA VAL A 137 0.69 -18.02 -1.59
C VAL A 137 0.02 -18.79 -0.46
N ASP A 138 0.67 -19.84 0.06
CA ASP A 138 0.10 -20.71 1.09
C ASP A 138 -0.30 -19.95 2.36
N ALA A 139 0.58 -19.05 2.83
CA ALA A 139 0.31 -18.21 4.00
C ALA A 139 -0.91 -17.28 3.78
N ILE A 140 -1.08 -16.74 2.57
CA ILE A 140 -2.22 -15.90 2.22
C ILE A 140 -3.51 -16.73 2.15
N GLU A 141 -3.45 -17.95 1.62
CA GLU A 141 -4.61 -18.83 1.57
C GLU A 141 -5.10 -19.20 2.97
N HIS A 142 -4.18 -19.57 3.87
CA HIS A 142 -4.52 -19.81 5.29
C HIS A 142 -5.12 -18.57 5.97
N PHE A 143 -4.58 -17.38 5.70
CA PHE A 143 -5.16 -16.14 6.21
C PHE A 143 -6.59 -15.94 5.71
N LEU A 144 -6.82 -16.11 4.41
CA LEU A 144 -8.12 -15.92 3.75
C LEU A 144 -9.19 -16.91 4.22
N THR A 145 -8.81 -18.14 4.61
CA THR A 145 -9.72 -19.13 5.18
C THR A 145 -10.01 -18.91 6.68
N GLY A 146 -9.31 -17.97 7.33
CA GLY A 146 -9.45 -17.68 8.76
C GLY A 146 -8.68 -18.63 9.67
N GLU A 147 -7.72 -19.40 9.12
CA GLU A 147 -6.86 -20.29 9.88
C GLU A 147 -5.74 -19.48 10.56
N THR A 148 -5.85 -19.29 11.88
CA THR A 148 -4.97 -18.42 12.68
C THR A 148 -3.60 -19.02 13.01
N THR A 149 -3.31 -20.24 12.56
CA THR A 149 -2.03 -20.92 12.80
C THR A 149 -1.13 -20.81 11.58
N ILE A 150 -0.64 -19.60 11.31
CA ILE A 150 0.43 -19.41 10.33
C ILE A 150 1.75 -19.37 11.11
N PRO A 151 2.67 -20.33 10.90
CA PRO A 151 3.99 -20.26 11.50
C PRO A 151 4.75 -19.12 10.82
N VAL A 152 4.79 -17.96 11.46
CA VAL A 152 5.69 -16.88 11.07
C VAL A 152 7.10 -17.37 11.42
N GLN A 153 7.91 -17.70 10.41
CA GLN A 153 9.34 -17.96 10.57
C GLN A 153 10.11 -16.66 10.80
#